data_AF-A0A8J8CNT9-F1
#
_entry.id   AF-A0A8J8CNT9-F1
#
_cell.length_a   1.000
_cell.length_b   1.000
_cell.length_c   1.000
_cell.angle_alpha   90.00
_cell.angle_beta   90.00
_cell.angle_gamma   90.00
#
_symmetry.space_group_name_H-M   'P 1'
#
loop_
_entity.id
_entity.type
_entity.pdbx_description
1 polymer ?
#
loop_
_entity_poly.entity_id
_entity_poly.type
_entity_poly.pdbx_seq_one_letter_code
_entity_poly.pdbx_strand_id
1 'polypeptide(L)'
;MLSKESKIRVLENFYAVDYVFFGKPLKKVDSCCPLVKEDYLSIKGALMSVYVEMLKMIEHKPAPLEERVSSTMLLKNARTSAKLAREAASKVVKTERARNDIKRELKVAIKEGEGEDIPNLIEYKIREKAFRLAIDNLMVATMLGESTKIQALNDWTGKIVEDSYKILRDNLCETANLILDNDE
;
A
#
# COMPACT_ATOMS: atom_id res chain seq x y z
N MET A 1 -10.11 21.01 -6.45
CA MET A 1 -10.59 20.46 -5.17
C MET A 1 -11.13 19.05 -5.45
N LEU A 2 -10.85 18.05 -4.62
CA LEU A 2 -11.34 16.68 -4.87
C LEU A 2 -12.88 16.60 -4.74
N SER A 3 -13.51 15.75 -5.56
CA SER A 3 -14.93 15.41 -5.43
C SER A 3 -15.24 14.72 -4.09
N LYS A 4 -16.52 14.67 -3.72
CA LYS A 4 -16.98 13.95 -2.52
C LYS A 4 -16.55 12.49 -2.57
N GLU A 5 -16.73 11.86 -3.71
CA GLU A 5 -16.43 10.45 -3.97
C GLU A 5 -14.93 10.18 -3.87
N SER A 6 -14.09 11.05 -4.44
CA SER A 6 -12.63 10.95 -4.30
C SER A 6 -12.18 11.07 -2.85
N LYS A 7 -12.83 11.93 -2.04
CA LYS A 7 -12.54 12.00 -0.60
C LYS A 7 -12.94 10.73 0.15
N ILE A 8 -14.07 10.11 -0.23
CA ILE A 8 -14.49 8.82 0.32
C ILE A 8 -13.47 7.73 -0.01
N ARG A 9 -12.95 7.70 -1.24
CA ARG A 9 -11.88 6.77 -1.65
C ARG A 9 -10.61 6.93 -0.81
N VAL A 10 -10.19 8.16 -0.55
CA VAL A 10 -9.04 8.42 0.33
C VAL A 10 -9.27 7.85 1.74
N LEU A 11 -10.45 8.06 2.31
CA LEU A 11 -10.78 7.53 3.63
C LEU A 11 -10.87 6.00 3.62
N GLU A 12 -11.47 5.41 2.59
CA GLU A 12 -11.53 3.96 2.42
C GLU A 12 -10.13 3.35 2.36
N ASN A 13 -9.25 3.92 1.53
CA ASN A 13 -7.86 3.49 1.41
C ASN A 13 -7.10 3.66 2.73
N PHE A 14 -7.29 4.76 3.45
CA PHE A 14 -6.63 4.96 4.76
C PHE A 14 -6.91 3.84 5.76
N TYR A 15 -8.14 3.31 5.78
CA TYR A 15 -8.49 2.15 6.61
C TYR A 15 -8.06 0.84 5.98
N ALA A 16 -8.20 0.70 4.65
CA ALA A 16 -7.90 -0.54 3.94
C ALA A 16 -6.41 -0.91 4.04
N VAL A 17 -5.52 0.08 4.08
CA VAL A 17 -4.08 -0.10 4.27
C VAL A 17 -3.77 -0.93 5.53
N ASP A 18 -4.43 -0.65 6.67
CA ASP A 18 -4.25 -1.45 7.89
C ASP A 18 -4.69 -2.91 7.67
N TYR A 19 -5.82 -3.12 6.99
CA TYR A 19 -6.34 -4.46 6.68
C TYR A 19 -5.47 -5.21 5.67
N VAL A 20 -4.77 -4.51 4.77
CA VAL A 20 -3.83 -5.11 3.82
C VAL A 20 -2.69 -5.78 4.59
N PHE A 21 -2.05 -5.07 5.52
CA PHE A 21 -0.91 -5.59 6.25
C PHE A 21 -1.32 -6.56 7.36
N PHE A 22 -2.27 -6.16 8.21
CA PHE A 22 -2.52 -6.85 9.48
C PHE A 22 -3.82 -7.67 9.47
N GLY A 23 -4.68 -7.51 8.46
CA GLY A 23 -6.02 -8.12 8.43
C GLY A 23 -7.00 -7.56 9.48
N LYS A 24 -6.55 -6.59 10.29
CA LYS A 24 -7.29 -5.90 11.35
C LYS A 24 -6.80 -4.45 11.46
N PRO A 25 -7.56 -3.53 12.08
CA PRO A 25 -7.09 -2.17 12.35
C PRO A 25 -5.83 -2.18 13.21
N LEU A 26 -4.90 -1.24 12.99
CA LEU A 26 -3.63 -1.15 13.73
C LEU A 26 -3.83 -1.11 15.27
N LYS A 27 -4.92 -0.48 15.73
CA LYS A 27 -5.27 -0.41 17.16
C LYS A 27 -5.49 -1.79 17.83
N LYS A 28 -5.75 -2.83 17.03
CA LYS A 28 -5.96 -4.22 17.50
C LYS A 28 -4.76 -5.12 17.21
N VAL A 29 -3.68 -4.57 16.69
CA VAL A 29 -2.41 -5.26 16.47
C VAL A 29 -1.64 -5.14 17.76
N ASP A 30 -1.24 -6.27 18.34
CA ASP A 30 -0.33 -6.25 19.47
C ASP A 30 1.06 -5.90 18.90
N SER A 31 1.91 -5.26 19.68
CA SER A 31 3.25 -4.90 19.19
C SER A 31 4.08 -4.48 20.38
N CYS A 32 5.34 -4.91 20.40
CA CYS A 32 6.29 -4.54 21.44
C CYS A 32 6.43 -3.02 21.63
N CYS A 33 6.25 -2.25 20.56
CA CYS A 33 6.95 -0.97 20.45
C CYS A 33 6.02 0.15 19.95
N PRO A 34 5.53 1.01 20.86
CA PRO A 34 4.66 2.14 20.51
C PRO A 34 5.25 3.09 19.46
N LEU A 35 6.58 3.27 19.46
CA LEU A 35 7.28 4.13 18.52
C LEU A 35 7.11 3.65 17.06
N VAL A 36 7.22 2.34 16.81
CA VAL A 36 7.07 1.78 15.46
C VAL A 36 5.65 1.97 14.94
N LYS A 37 4.64 1.90 15.83
CA LYS A 37 3.25 2.20 15.47
C LYS A 37 3.05 3.68 15.14
N GLU A 38 3.73 4.58 15.84
CA GLU A 38 3.68 6.02 15.56
C GLU A 38 4.34 6.36 14.22
N ASP A 39 5.49 5.77 13.93
CA ASP A 39 6.19 5.90 12.64
C ASP A 39 5.30 5.40 11.50
N TYR A 40 4.70 4.22 11.67
CA TYR A 40 3.76 3.67 10.71
C TYR A 40 2.57 4.62 10.44
N LEU A 41 1.96 5.19 11.48
CA LEU A 41 0.85 6.14 11.33
C LEU A 41 1.28 7.43 10.63
N SER A 42 2.48 7.92 10.94
CA SER A 42 3.07 9.11 10.33
C SER A 42 3.32 8.91 8.84
N ILE A 43 3.95 7.78 8.48
CA ILE A 43 4.19 7.41 7.07
C ILE A 43 2.86 7.20 6.34
N LYS A 44 1.88 6.54 6.97
CA LYS A 44 0.54 6.36 6.38
C LYS A 44 -0.15 7.70 6.09
N GLY A 45 -0.05 8.66 7.02
CA GLY A 45 -0.59 10.01 6.83
C GLY A 45 0.12 10.77 5.69
N ALA A 46 1.45 10.68 5.63
CA ALA A 46 2.24 11.26 4.54
C ALA A 46 1.87 10.62 3.18
N LEU A 47 1.75 9.30 3.13
CA LEU A 47 1.36 8.55 1.94
C LEU A 47 -0.03 8.99 1.43
N MET A 48 -1.01 9.16 2.33
CA MET A 48 -2.33 9.67 1.94
C MET A 48 -2.27 11.10 1.40
N SER A 49 -1.38 11.93 1.92
CA SER A 49 -1.19 13.30 1.43
C SER A 49 -0.66 13.31 0.00
N VAL A 50 0.36 12.48 -0.28
CA VAL A 50 0.87 12.30 -1.65
C VAL A 50 -0.20 11.72 -2.56
N TYR A 51 -0.96 10.73 -2.09
CA TYR A 51 -2.06 10.14 -2.86
C TYR A 51 -3.13 11.17 -3.24
N VAL A 52 -3.49 12.08 -2.32
CA VAL A 52 -4.41 13.19 -2.62
C VAL A 52 -3.89 14.08 -3.74
N GLU A 53 -2.58 14.36 -3.78
CA GLU A 53 -1.99 15.13 -4.88
C GLU A 53 -2.02 14.35 -6.21
N MET A 54 -1.75 13.04 -6.18
CA MET A 54 -1.90 12.19 -7.36
C MET A 54 -3.33 12.23 -7.91
N LEU A 55 -4.34 12.09 -7.04
CA LEU A 55 -5.76 12.15 -7.43
C LEU A 55 -6.15 13.49 -8.05
N LYS A 56 -5.62 14.61 -7.55
CA LYS A 56 -5.85 15.93 -8.12
C LYS A 56 -5.23 16.05 -9.51
N MET A 57 -4.01 15.55 -9.68
CA MET A 57 -3.24 15.68 -10.91
C MET A 57 -3.87 14.97 -12.10
N ILE A 58 -4.43 13.79 -11.86
CA ILE A 58 -5.03 12.93 -12.89
C ILE A 58 -6.54 13.16 -13.10
N GLU A 59 -7.10 14.16 -12.42
CA GLU A 59 -8.53 14.49 -12.44
C GLU A 59 -9.42 13.28 -12.06
N HIS A 60 -9.10 12.65 -10.93
CA HIS A 60 -9.79 11.46 -10.45
C HIS A 60 -11.31 11.68 -10.32
N LYS A 61 -12.09 10.87 -11.06
CA LYS A 61 -13.53 11.03 -11.24
C LYS A 61 -14.28 9.69 -11.10
N PRO A 62 -14.37 9.16 -9.87
CA PRO A 62 -15.13 7.95 -9.59
C PRO A 62 -16.62 8.17 -9.87
N ALA A 63 -17.35 7.06 -10.06
CA ALA A 63 -18.78 7.09 -10.27
C ALA A 63 -19.50 7.76 -9.07
N PRO A 64 -20.55 8.56 -9.34
CA PRO A 64 -21.30 9.23 -8.28
C PRO A 64 -21.94 8.20 -7.34
N LEU A 65 -21.91 8.49 -6.04
CA LEU A 65 -22.56 7.68 -5.03
C LEU A 65 -23.92 8.28 -4.68
N GLU A 66 -24.99 7.55 -5.01
CA GLU A 66 -26.37 7.96 -4.70
C GLU A 66 -26.64 7.97 -3.19
N GLU A 67 -26.01 7.07 -2.43
CA GLU A 67 -26.22 6.90 -1.00
C GLU A 67 -25.17 7.64 -0.14
N ARG A 68 -25.57 8.01 1.09
CA ARG A 68 -24.62 8.51 2.10
C ARG A 68 -23.82 7.34 2.66
N VAL A 69 -22.50 7.39 2.51
CA VAL A 69 -21.60 6.38 3.07
C VAL A 69 -21.49 6.56 4.58
N SER A 70 -21.99 5.59 5.34
CA SER A 70 -21.82 5.52 6.79
C SER A 70 -20.42 5.01 7.16
N SER A 71 -19.97 5.26 8.39
CA SER A 71 -18.68 4.76 8.88
C SER A 71 -18.60 3.23 8.88
N THR A 72 -19.71 2.53 9.15
CA THR A 72 -19.77 1.07 9.12
C THR A 72 -19.62 0.53 7.69
N MET A 73 -20.26 1.18 6.72
CA MET A 73 -20.11 0.84 5.31
C MET A 73 -18.69 1.11 4.82
N LEU A 74 -18.10 2.23 5.21
CA LEU A 74 -16.72 2.58 4.87
C LEU A 74 -15.73 1.52 5.33
N LEU A 75 -15.82 1.07 6.59
CA LEU A 75 -14.95 0.03 7.13
C LEU A 75 -15.17 -1.34 6.46
N LYS A 76 -16.42 -1.67 6.10
CA LYS A 76 -16.74 -2.89 5.35
C LYS A 76 -16.13 -2.86 3.95
N ASN A 77 -16.24 -1.72 3.26
CA ASN A 77 -15.65 -1.52 1.94
C ASN A 77 -14.13 -1.60 2.03
N ALA A 78 -13.50 -0.90 2.98
CA ALA A 78 -12.07 -0.95 3.21
C ALA A 78 -11.54 -2.37 3.42
N ARG A 79 -12.22 -3.18 4.25
CA ARG A 79 -11.87 -4.60 4.45
C ARG A 79 -12.00 -5.42 3.16
N THR A 80 -13.03 -5.16 2.37
CA THR A 80 -13.28 -5.86 1.10
C THR A 80 -12.20 -5.50 0.07
N SER A 81 -11.91 -4.21 -0.09
CA SER A 81 -10.87 -3.68 -0.98
C SER A 81 -9.50 -4.21 -0.60
N ALA A 82 -9.16 -4.26 0.69
CA ALA A 82 -7.92 -4.87 1.17
C ALA A 82 -7.82 -6.37 0.83
N LYS A 83 -8.90 -7.13 0.97
CA LYS A 83 -8.94 -8.55 0.61
C LYS A 83 -8.69 -8.75 -0.89
N LEU A 84 -9.39 -7.99 -1.73
CA LEU A 84 -9.22 -8.06 -3.20
C LEU A 84 -7.80 -7.67 -3.62
N ALA A 85 -7.24 -6.63 -3.01
CA ALA A 85 -5.86 -6.21 -3.26
C ALA A 85 -4.83 -7.29 -2.91
N ARG A 86 -5.00 -7.97 -1.77
CA ARG A 86 -4.14 -9.11 -1.39
C ARG A 86 -4.29 -10.31 -2.33
N GLU A 87 -5.50 -10.62 -2.75
CA GLU A 87 -5.76 -11.69 -3.72
C GLU A 87 -5.09 -11.41 -5.07
N ALA A 88 -5.20 -10.16 -5.56
CA ALA A 88 -4.52 -9.71 -6.78
C ALA A 88 -3.00 -9.79 -6.62
N ALA A 89 -2.44 -9.27 -5.53
CA ALA A 89 -1.01 -9.35 -5.23
C ALA A 89 -0.52 -10.80 -5.17
N SER A 90 -1.27 -11.71 -4.52
CA SER A 90 -0.91 -13.13 -4.44
C SER A 90 -0.82 -13.79 -5.80
N LYS A 91 -1.71 -13.45 -6.74
CA LYS A 91 -1.66 -13.94 -8.12
C LYS A 91 -0.39 -13.45 -8.83
N VAL A 92 -0.04 -12.18 -8.66
CA VAL A 92 1.14 -11.57 -9.32
C VAL A 92 2.46 -12.13 -8.76
N VAL A 93 2.60 -12.27 -7.44
CA VAL A 93 3.82 -12.79 -6.79
C VAL A 93 4.13 -14.22 -7.22
N LYS A 94 3.11 -15.01 -7.57
CA LYS A 94 3.27 -16.39 -8.05
C LYS A 94 3.74 -16.49 -9.51
N THR A 95 3.78 -15.40 -10.26
CA THR A 95 4.25 -15.39 -11.66
C THR A 95 5.76 -15.58 -11.76
N GLU A 96 6.22 -16.12 -12.89
CA GLU A 96 7.65 -16.38 -13.12
C GLU A 96 8.48 -15.10 -13.11
N ARG A 97 7.94 -14.01 -13.66
CA ARG A 97 8.58 -12.69 -13.63
C ARG A 97 8.81 -12.22 -12.19
N ALA A 98 7.78 -12.26 -11.35
CA ALA A 98 7.90 -11.83 -9.96
C ALA A 98 8.89 -12.70 -9.18
N ARG A 99 8.90 -14.02 -9.41
CA ARG A 99 9.88 -14.93 -8.82
C ARG A 99 11.32 -14.58 -9.22
N ASN A 100 11.55 -14.22 -10.49
CA ASN A 100 12.87 -13.82 -10.96
C ASN A 100 13.33 -12.49 -10.39
N ASP A 101 12.41 -11.54 -10.19
CA ASP A 101 12.71 -10.28 -9.51
C ASP A 101 13.09 -10.53 -8.03
N ILE A 102 12.31 -11.34 -7.31
CA ILE A 102 12.62 -11.72 -5.92
C ILE A 102 13.98 -12.42 -5.82
N LYS A 103 14.28 -13.37 -6.73
CA LYS A 103 15.59 -14.04 -6.77
C LYS A 103 16.74 -13.05 -6.98
N ARG A 104 16.53 -11.98 -7.76
CA ARG A 104 17.54 -10.94 -7.98
C ARG A 104 17.74 -10.10 -6.72
N GLU A 105 16.65 -9.64 -6.11
CA GLU A 105 16.67 -8.89 -4.84
C GLU A 105 17.37 -9.72 -3.75
N LEU A 106 17.08 -11.02 -3.65
CA LEU A 106 17.71 -11.95 -2.71
C LEU A 106 19.22 -12.10 -2.94
N LYS A 107 19.65 -12.22 -4.21
CA LYS A 107 21.08 -12.33 -4.54
C LYS A 107 21.87 -11.08 -4.17
N VAL A 108 21.24 -9.90 -4.19
CA VAL A 108 21.87 -8.66 -3.73
C VAL A 108 21.96 -8.68 -2.21
N ALA A 109 20.85 -8.97 -1.52
CA ALA A 109 20.82 -9.04 -0.05
C ALA A 109 21.84 -10.06 0.52
N ILE A 110 21.94 -11.26 -0.05
CA ILE A 110 22.91 -12.29 0.37
C ILE A 110 24.36 -11.84 0.16
N LYS A 111 24.64 -11.01 -0.86
CA LYS A 111 26.00 -10.48 -1.08
C LYS A 111 26.35 -9.36 -0.11
N GLU A 112 25.35 -8.65 0.38
CA GLU A 112 25.51 -7.50 1.29
C GLU A 112 25.44 -7.90 2.77
N GLY A 113 24.78 -9.01 3.09
CA GLY A 113 24.64 -9.53 4.46
C GLY A 113 25.41 -10.84 4.69
N GLU A 114 26.46 -10.80 5.52
CA GLU A 114 27.05 -12.00 6.11
C GLU A 114 26.19 -12.47 7.30
N GLY A 115 25.54 -13.63 7.20
CA GLY A 115 25.01 -14.36 8.36
C GLY A 115 23.49 -14.41 8.58
N GLU A 116 22.66 -13.97 7.62
CA GLU A 116 21.19 -14.11 7.74
C GLU A 116 20.70 -15.53 7.42
N ASP A 117 19.66 -15.98 8.14
CA ASP A 117 18.95 -17.21 7.85
C ASP A 117 18.19 -17.07 6.51
N ILE A 118 18.70 -17.75 5.48
CA ILE A 118 18.21 -17.65 4.09
C ILE A 118 16.69 -17.86 3.98
N PRO A 119 16.09 -18.90 4.60
CA PRO A 119 14.64 -19.05 4.72
C PRO A 119 13.88 -17.79 5.15
N ASN A 120 14.28 -17.17 6.27
CA ASN A 120 13.61 -15.98 6.81
C ASN A 120 13.76 -14.78 5.86
N LEU A 121 14.92 -14.62 5.26
CA LEU A 121 15.16 -13.58 4.25
C LEU A 121 14.28 -13.78 3.01
N ILE A 122 14.10 -15.03 2.56
CA ILE A 122 13.18 -15.35 1.44
C ILE A 122 11.75 -14.98 1.80
N GLU A 123 11.28 -15.40 2.98
CA GLU A 123 9.92 -15.09 3.44
C GLU A 123 9.68 -13.59 3.56
N TYR A 124 10.62 -12.88 4.18
CA TYR A 124 10.61 -11.42 4.29
C TYR A 124 10.48 -10.76 2.91
N LYS A 125 11.30 -11.15 1.93
CA LYS A 125 11.27 -10.56 0.58
C LYS A 125 9.99 -10.89 -0.19
N ILE A 126 9.45 -12.09 -0.02
CA ILE A 126 8.15 -12.46 -0.61
C ILE A 126 7.03 -11.61 0.00
N ARG A 127 7.01 -11.47 1.34
CA ARG A 127 6.02 -10.67 2.08
C ARG A 127 6.09 -9.20 1.69
N GLU A 128 7.29 -8.62 1.68
CA GLU A 128 7.56 -7.24 1.27
C GLU A 128 7.06 -6.99 -0.17
N LYS A 129 7.34 -7.89 -1.12
CA LYS A 129 6.85 -7.77 -2.50
C LYS A 129 5.32 -7.85 -2.56
N ALA A 130 4.72 -8.79 -1.84
CA ALA A 130 3.27 -8.95 -1.80
C ALA A 130 2.57 -7.72 -1.24
N PHE A 131 3.14 -7.11 -0.20
CA PHE A 131 2.68 -5.89 0.43
C PHE A 131 2.75 -4.68 -0.50
N ARG A 132 3.89 -4.43 -1.14
CA ARG A 132 4.03 -3.35 -2.14
C ARG A 132 2.98 -3.48 -3.24
N LEU A 133 2.82 -4.68 -3.80
CA LEU A 133 1.83 -4.95 -4.83
C LEU A 133 0.38 -4.80 -4.34
N ALA A 134 0.09 -5.17 -3.10
CA ALA A 134 -1.25 -5.00 -2.54
C ALA A 134 -1.59 -3.52 -2.35
N ILE A 135 -0.67 -2.70 -1.87
CA ILE A 135 -0.88 -1.26 -1.74
C ILE A 135 -1.05 -0.60 -3.11
N ASP A 136 -0.24 -0.98 -4.11
CA ASP A 136 -0.39 -0.46 -5.47
C ASP A 136 -1.74 -0.86 -6.09
N ASN A 137 -2.19 -2.11 -5.90
CA ASN A 137 -3.51 -2.54 -6.37
C ASN A 137 -4.65 -1.79 -5.66
N LEU A 138 -4.51 -1.53 -4.37
CA LEU A 138 -5.50 -0.81 -3.58
C LEU A 138 -5.62 0.64 -4.05
N MET A 139 -4.49 1.34 -4.14
CA MET A 139 -4.46 2.79 -4.32
C MET A 139 -4.31 3.20 -5.78
N VAL A 140 -3.31 2.65 -6.48
CA VAL A 140 -2.91 3.09 -7.82
C VAL A 140 -3.80 2.46 -8.90
N ALA A 141 -4.06 1.15 -8.83
CA ALA A 141 -4.86 0.48 -9.86
C ALA A 141 -6.29 1.04 -9.93
N THR A 142 -6.94 1.19 -8.77
CA THR A 142 -8.27 1.81 -8.66
C THR A 142 -8.26 3.23 -9.21
N MET A 143 -7.27 4.02 -8.78
CA MET A 143 -7.08 5.40 -9.20
C MET A 143 -6.96 5.50 -10.72
N LEU A 144 -6.11 4.68 -11.35
CA LEU A 144 -5.91 4.69 -12.81
C LEU A 144 -7.19 4.32 -13.56
N GLY A 145 -8.00 3.38 -13.04
CA GLY A 145 -9.28 3.00 -13.64
C GLY A 145 -10.37 4.07 -13.54
N GLU A 146 -10.28 4.97 -12.55
CA GLU A 146 -11.27 6.02 -12.26
C GLU A 146 -10.82 7.43 -12.74
N SER A 147 -9.73 7.52 -13.52
CA SER A 147 -9.11 8.80 -13.91
C SER A 147 -9.28 9.15 -15.39
N THR A 148 -9.33 10.45 -15.70
CA THR A 148 -9.47 10.96 -17.07
C THR A 148 -8.16 11.47 -17.67
N LYS A 149 -7.17 11.84 -16.85
CA LYS A 149 -5.92 12.48 -17.31
C LYS A 149 -4.66 11.79 -16.79
N ILE A 150 -4.53 10.51 -17.10
CA ILE A 150 -3.41 9.67 -16.62
C ILE A 150 -2.04 10.20 -17.09
N GLN A 151 -1.99 10.85 -18.25
CA GLN A 151 -0.76 11.38 -18.85
C GLN A 151 -0.05 12.40 -17.96
N ALA A 152 -0.77 13.08 -17.06
CA ALA A 152 -0.18 14.06 -16.15
C ALA A 152 0.85 13.44 -15.18
N LEU A 153 0.78 12.13 -14.91
CA LEU A 153 1.80 11.43 -14.13
C LEU A 153 3.15 11.33 -14.88
N ASN A 154 3.15 11.41 -16.21
CA ASN A 154 4.38 11.32 -17.01
C ASN A 154 5.16 12.64 -17.06
N ASP A 155 4.53 13.74 -16.64
CA ASP A 155 5.20 15.04 -16.55
C ASP A 155 6.20 15.05 -15.40
N TRP A 156 7.13 16.01 -15.40
CA TRP A 156 8.19 16.10 -14.38
C TRP A 156 7.64 16.12 -12.95
N THR A 157 6.61 16.93 -12.70
CA THR A 157 5.94 16.99 -11.39
C THR A 157 5.26 15.66 -11.05
N GLY A 158 4.63 15.01 -12.04
CA GLY A 158 3.98 13.72 -11.84
C GLY A 158 4.95 12.63 -11.40
N LYS A 159 6.12 12.58 -12.04
CA LYS A 159 7.20 11.65 -11.66
C LYS A 159 7.70 11.88 -10.24
N ILE A 160 7.87 13.13 -9.82
CA ILE A 160 8.28 13.46 -8.44
C ILE A 160 7.26 12.96 -7.43
N VAL A 161 5.97 13.16 -7.71
CA VAL A 161 4.89 12.72 -6.82
C VAL A 161 4.82 11.18 -6.80
N GLU A 162 4.97 10.53 -7.95
CA GLU A 162 5.01 9.07 -8.06
C GLU A 162 6.20 8.46 -7.29
N ASP A 163 7.38 9.07 -7.39
CA ASP A 163 8.57 8.62 -6.68
C ASP A 163 8.42 8.83 -5.17
N SER A 164 7.83 9.95 -4.75
CA SER A 164 7.48 10.19 -3.35
C SER A 164 6.51 9.13 -2.83
N TYR A 165 5.51 8.74 -3.64
CA TYR A 165 4.59 7.67 -3.32
C TYR A 165 5.33 6.33 -3.14
N LYS A 166 6.23 5.97 -4.05
CA LYS A 166 7.00 4.71 -3.98
C LYS A 166 7.85 4.65 -2.71
N ILE A 167 8.57 5.73 -2.39
CA ILE A 167 9.39 5.82 -1.18
C ILE A 167 8.53 5.64 0.08
N LEU A 168 7.43 6.38 0.18
CA LEU A 168 6.55 6.27 1.35
C LEU A 168 5.86 4.90 1.44
N ARG A 169 5.47 4.30 0.31
CA ARG A 169 4.92 2.94 0.27
C ARG A 169 5.93 1.92 0.77
N ASP A 170 7.18 2.03 0.35
CA ASP A 170 8.24 1.09 0.72
C ASP A 170 8.56 1.22 2.22
N ASN A 171 8.71 2.45 2.74
CA ASN A 171 8.86 2.71 4.18
C ASN A 171 7.66 2.20 5.01
N LEU A 172 6.45 2.30 4.46
CA LEU A 172 5.25 1.78 5.11
C LEU A 172 5.25 0.25 5.18
N CYS A 173 5.73 -0.42 4.14
CA CYS A 173 5.86 -1.88 4.12
C CYS A 173 6.94 -2.36 5.11
N GLU A 174 8.06 -1.63 5.20
CA GLU A 174 9.12 -1.92 6.16
C GLU A 174 8.62 -1.79 7.60
N THR A 175 7.99 -0.67 7.94
CA THR A 175 7.41 -0.48 9.29
C THR A 175 6.31 -1.48 9.60
N ALA A 176 5.49 -1.87 8.61
CA ALA A 176 4.49 -2.93 8.79
C ALA A 176 5.14 -4.30 9.06
N ASN A 177 6.21 -4.66 8.34
CA ASN A 177 6.97 -5.88 8.60
C ASN A 177 7.59 -5.88 10.00
N LEU A 178 8.20 -4.76 10.42
CA LEU A 178 8.74 -4.63 11.78
C LEU A 178 7.67 -4.81 12.85
N ILE A 179 6.45 -4.33 12.63
CA ILE A 179 5.34 -4.54 13.57
C ILE A 179 4.98 -6.03 13.63
N LEU A 180 4.94 -6.74 12.50
CA LEU A 180 4.59 -8.15 12.42
C LEU A 180 5.66 -9.06 13.03
N ASP A 181 6.94 -8.77 12.78
CA ASP A 181 8.07 -9.57 13.27
C ASP A 181 8.28 -9.44 14.78
N ASN A 182 7.70 -8.40 15.40
CA ASN A 182 7.69 -8.20 16.85
C ASN A 182 6.36 -8.63 17.52
N ASP A 183 5.46 -9.25 16.75
CA ASP A 183 4.18 -9.82 17.23
C ASP A 183 4.31 -11.35 17.45
N GLU A 184 5.42 -11.97 17.01
CA GLU A 184 5.85 -13.36 17.28
C GLU A 184 6.82 -13.44 18.47
#